data_AF-A0A932LY95-F1
#
_entry.id   AF-A0A932LY95-F1
#
_cell.length_a   1.000
_cell.length_b   1.000
_cell.length_c   1.000
_cell.angle_alpha   90.00
_cell.angle_beta   90.00
_cell.angle_gamma   90.00
#
_symmetry.space_group_name_H-M   'P 1'
#
loop_
_entity.id
_entity.type
_entity.pdbx_description
1 polymer ?
#
loop_
_entity_poly.entity_id
_entity_poly.type
_entity_poly.pdbx_seq_one_letter_code
_entity_poly.pdbx_strand_id
1 'polypeptide(L)'
;MQRAEVPAAPLAAAAVDEDRELVEQARAGDAGAFEALVRRYQGWVFTLALRMVGNRAEAEDVAQEVFLKAYRGLAGFKAASRFTTWLYAIASHHCLNHLQAR
;
A
#
# COMPACT_ATOMS: atom_id res chain seq x y z
N MET A 1 24.04 5.51 -3.81
CA MET A 1 22.57 5.31 -3.82
C MET A 1 22.07 5.69 -2.44
N GLN A 2 21.54 6.91 -2.28
CA GLN A 2 20.96 7.34 -1.01
C GLN A 2 19.77 6.41 -0.74
N ARG A 3 19.85 5.62 0.34
CA ARG A 3 18.70 4.92 0.88
C ARG A 3 17.69 6.00 1.23
N ALA A 4 16.71 6.21 0.37
CA ALA A 4 15.60 7.08 0.68
C ALA A 4 14.98 6.53 1.97
N GLU A 5 15.21 7.25 3.07
CA GLU A 5 14.52 7.00 4.31
C GLU A 5 13.04 7.24 4.01
N VAL A 6 12.32 6.12 3.83
CA VAL A 6 10.86 6.10 3.74
C VAL A 6 10.38 6.86 4.98
N PRO A 7 9.45 7.82 4.86
CA PRO A 7 9.02 8.57 6.03
C PRO A 7 8.40 7.56 7.00
N ALA A 8 9.13 7.28 8.07
CA ALA A 8 8.68 6.45 9.17
C ALA A 8 7.79 7.32 10.06
N ALA A 9 6.51 7.47 9.70
CA ALA A 9 5.49 7.99 10.61
C ALA A 9 4.08 7.64 10.07
N PRO A 10 3.16 6.97 10.81
CA PRO A 10 3.17 6.53 12.22
C PRO A 10 2.85 5.02 12.40
N LEU A 11 3.29 4.13 11.50
CA LEU A 11 2.88 2.71 11.46
C LEU A 11 3.66 1.75 12.41
N ALA A 12 4.39 2.30 13.39
CA ALA A 12 5.57 1.61 13.92
C ALA A 12 5.32 0.56 15.02
N ALA A 13 4.24 0.59 15.82
CA ALA A 13 4.11 -0.34 16.95
C ALA A 13 2.70 -0.82 17.31
N ALA A 14 1.70 0.07 17.45
CA ALA A 14 0.34 -0.32 17.84
C ALA A 14 -0.49 -0.96 16.70
N ALA A 15 -0.04 -0.78 15.45
CA ALA A 15 -0.80 -1.14 14.25
C ALA A 15 -0.72 -2.62 13.85
N VAL A 16 0.31 -3.34 14.31
CA VAL A 16 0.66 -4.65 13.74
C VAL A 16 -0.41 -5.71 14.00
N ASP A 17 -0.99 -5.72 15.19
CA ASP A 17 -2.06 -6.67 15.54
C ASP A 17 -3.42 -6.26 14.95
N GLU A 18 -3.73 -4.96 14.95
CA GLU A 18 -4.95 -4.42 14.34
C GLU A 18 -5.00 -4.67 12.83
N ASP A 19 -3.87 -4.50 12.14
CA ASP A 19 -3.80 -4.77 10.70
C ASP A 19 -3.98 -6.24 10.39
N ARG A 20 -3.52 -7.14 11.27
CA ARG A 20 -3.66 -8.58 11.05
C ARG A 20 -5.14 -8.98 11.03
N GLU A 21 -5.92 -8.49 11.99
CA GLU A 21 -7.36 -8.80 12.04
C GLU A 21 -8.11 -8.22 10.83
N LEU A 22 -7.87 -6.94 10.51
CA LEU A 22 -8.46 -6.30 9.33
C LEU A 22 -8.09 -7.01 8.03
N VAL A 23 -6.85 -7.48 7.91
CA VAL A 23 -6.40 -8.26 6.75
C VAL A 23 -7.14 -9.58 6.67
N GLU A 24 -7.30 -10.32 7.76
CA GLU A 24 -8.03 -11.61 7.71
C GLU A 24 -9.51 -11.42 7.36
N GLN A 25 -10.18 -10.39 7.91
CA GLN A 25 -11.55 -10.05 7.56
C GLN A 25 -11.67 -9.65 6.07
N ALA A 26 -10.77 -8.78 5.61
CA ALA A 26 -10.75 -8.35 4.21
C ALA A 26 -10.45 -9.51 3.25
N ARG A 27 -9.60 -10.48 3.65
CA ARG A 27 -9.35 -11.73 2.90
C ARG A 27 -10.59 -12.62 2.81
N ALA A 28 -11.45 -12.60 3.83
CA ALA A 28 -12.72 -13.30 3.84
C ALA A 28 -13.82 -12.60 3.02
N GLY A 29 -13.52 -11.45 2.41
CA GLY A 29 -14.45 -10.70 1.57
C GLY A 29 -15.14 -9.53 2.28
N ASP A 30 -14.72 -9.17 3.49
CA ASP A 30 -15.23 -7.98 4.17
C ASP A 30 -14.69 -6.70 3.52
N ALA A 31 -15.54 -6.05 2.73
CA ALA A 31 -15.20 -4.79 2.07
C ALA A 31 -14.96 -3.64 3.06
N GLY A 32 -15.63 -3.64 4.21
CA GLY A 32 -15.45 -2.63 5.26
C GLY A 32 -14.09 -2.74 5.93
N ALA A 33 -13.61 -3.97 6.15
CA ALA A 33 -12.26 -4.23 6.65
C ALA A 33 -11.19 -3.75 5.65
N PHE A 34 -11.40 -3.99 4.35
CA PHE A 34 -10.49 -3.46 3.32
C PHE A 34 -10.51 -1.94 3.26
N GLU A 35 -11.68 -1.31 3.37
CA GLU A 35 -11.81 0.14 3.40
C GLU A 35 -11.07 0.76 4.60
N ALA A 36 -11.10 0.10 5.76
CA ALA A 36 -10.32 0.52 6.93
C ALA A 36 -8.80 0.48 6.64
N LEU A 37 -8.31 -0.56 5.96
CA LEU A 37 -6.93 -0.63 5.49
C LEU A 37 -6.63 0.52 4.52
N VAL A 38 -7.49 0.78 3.52
CA VAL A 38 -7.31 1.90 2.58
C VAL A 38 -7.19 3.22 3.33
N ARG A 39 -8.10 3.52 4.26
CA ARG A 39 -8.06 4.75 5.06
C ARG A 39 -6.76 4.90 5.86
N ARG A 40 -6.25 3.80 6.41
CA ARG A 40 -4.99 3.77 7.17
C ARG A 40 -3.77 4.04 6.29
N TYR A 41 -3.78 3.53 5.06
CA TYR A 41 -2.59 3.48 4.21
C TYR A 41 -2.55 4.48 3.06
N GLN A 42 -3.68 5.11 2.71
CA GLN A 42 -3.79 5.99 1.53
C GLN A 42 -2.77 7.13 1.52
N GLY A 43 -2.56 7.81 2.65
CA GLY A 43 -1.61 8.91 2.74
C GLY A 43 -0.15 8.46 2.55
N TRP A 44 0.18 7.28 3.07
CA TRP A 44 1.52 6.70 2.93
C TRP A 44 1.79 6.21 1.51
N VAL A 45 0.83 5.51 0.88
CA VAL A 45 0.93 5.07 -0.52
C VAL A 45 1.05 6.28 -1.46
N PHE A 46 0.21 7.30 -1.27
CA PHE A 46 0.28 8.54 -2.04
C PHE A 46 1.64 9.23 -1.89
N THR A 47 2.15 9.34 -0.66
CA THR A 47 3.46 9.96 -0.40
C THR A 47 4.60 9.18 -1.08
N LEU A 48 4.53 7.84 -1.07
CA LEU A 48 5.49 6.99 -1.77
C LEU A 48 5.42 7.20 -3.29
N ALA A 49 4.22 7.17 -3.86
CA ALA A 49 4.00 7.38 -5.29
C ALA A 49 4.47 8.78 -5.73
N LEU A 50 4.16 9.81 -4.95
CA LEU A 50 4.58 11.18 -5.23
C LEU A 50 6.11 11.32 -5.25
N ARG A 51 6.81 10.67 -4.33
CA ARG A 51 8.29 10.68 -4.28
C ARG A 51 8.91 9.96 -5.48
N MET A 52 8.28 8.92 -5.98
CA MET A 52 8.82 8.12 -7.09
C MET A 52 8.49 8.72 -8.46
N VAL A 53 7.25 9.17 -8.64
CA VAL A 53 6.74 9.67 -9.94
C VAL A 53 6.99 11.16 -10.13
N GLY A 54 7.02 11.95 -9.04
CA GLY A 54 7.32 13.39 -9.08
C GLY A 54 6.17 14.26 -9.60
N ASN A 55 5.03 13.68 -9.98
CA ASN A 55 3.83 14.38 -10.40
C ASN A 55 2.66 14.02 -9.47
N ARG A 56 1.94 15.04 -8.99
CA ARG A 56 0.80 14.86 -8.07
C ARG A 56 -0.36 14.08 -8.69
N ALA A 57 -0.81 14.46 -9.90
CA ALA A 57 -1.96 13.81 -10.54
C ALA A 57 -1.65 12.34 -10.82
N GLU A 58 -0.46 12.07 -11.39
CA GLU A 58 -0.03 10.70 -11.64
C GLU A 58 0.15 9.90 -10.34
N ALA A 59 0.58 10.53 -9.24
CA ALA A 59 0.68 9.87 -7.94
C ALA A 59 -0.70 9.52 -7.35
N GLU A 60 -1.73 10.34 -7.58
CA GLU A 60 -3.11 10.04 -7.19
C GLU A 60 -3.62 8.82 -7.97
N ASP A 61 -3.40 8.78 -9.28
CA ASP A 61 -3.78 7.65 -10.15
C ASP A 61 -3.06 6.35 -9.74
N VAL A 62 -1.75 6.42 -9.54
CA VAL A 62 -0.94 5.28 -9.09
C VAL A 62 -1.42 4.78 -7.73
N ALA A 63 -1.72 5.68 -6.79
CA ALA A 63 -2.19 5.27 -5.46
C ALA A 63 -3.53 4.52 -5.54
N GLN A 64 -4.46 4.97 -6.38
CA GLN A 64 -5.73 4.26 -6.59
C GLN A 64 -5.50 2.85 -7.15
N GLU A 65 -4.68 2.74 -8.21
CA GLU A 65 -4.36 1.46 -8.83
C GLU A 65 -3.63 0.49 -7.89
N VAL A 66 -2.80 1.01 -6.99
CA VAL A 66 -2.17 0.20 -5.94
C VAL A 66 -3.21 -0.45 -5.04
N PHE A 67 -4.23 0.29 -4.60
CA PHE A 67 -5.29 -0.28 -3.76
C PHE A 67 -6.19 -1.25 -4.53
N LEU A 68 -6.46 -1.00 -5.82
CA LEU A 68 -7.18 -1.96 -6.67
C LEU A 68 -6.39 -3.28 -6.81
N LYS A 69 -5.08 -3.19 -7.01
CA LYS A 69 -4.19 -4.37 -7.07
C LYS A 69 -4.09 -5.07 -5.72
N ALA A 70 -4.02 -4.30 -4.63
CA ALA A 70 -4.05 -4.86 -3.29
C ALA A 70 -5.36 -5.61 -3.05
N TYR A 71 -6.52 -5.03 -3.35
CA TYR A 71 -7.80 -5.70 -3.20
C TYR A 71 -7.86 -7.03 -3.94
N ARG A 72 -7.46 -7.04 -5.23
CA ARG A 72 -7.45 -8.25 -6.08
C ARG A 72 -6.43 -9.30 -5.61
N GLY A 73 -5.29 -8.85 -5.09
CA GLY A 73 -4.21 -9.73 -4.62
C GLY A 73 -4.38 -10.22 -3.18
N LEU A 74 -5.30 -9.63 -2.41
CA LEU A 74 -5.40 -9.85 -0.98
C LEU A 74 -5.76 -11.29 -0.63
N ALA A 75 -6.63 -11.94 -1.40
CA ALA A 75 -7.01 -13.34 -1.20
C ALA A 75 -5.78 -14.28 -1.17
N GLY A 76 -4.76 -13.99 -1.99
CA GLY A 76 -3.50 -14.74 -2.06
C GLY A 76 -2.40 -14.26 -1.10
N PHE A 77 -2.64 -13.18 -0.35
CA PHE A 77 -1.68 -12.66 0.61
C PHE A 77 -1.44 -13.67 1.75
N LYS A 78 -0.17 -13.98 2.00
CA LYS A 78 0.25 -14.87 3.09
C LYS A 78 0.59 -14.03 4.31
N ALA A 79 -0.20 -14.15 5.38
CA ALA A 79 -0.04 -13.44 6.66
C ALA A 79 1.27 -13.75 7.42
N ALA A 80 2.22 -14.48 6.81
CA ALA A 80 3.58 -14.65 7.30
C ALA A 80 4.47 -13.41 7.10
N SER A 81 4.01 -12.43 6.32
CA SER A 81 4.69 -11.15 6.09
C SER A 81 3.80 -9.98 6.55
N ARG A 82 4.41 -8.82 6.88
CA ARG A 82 3.64 -7.62 7.26
C ARG A 82 2.88 -7.09 6.05
N PHE A 83 1.61 -6.72 6.23
CA PHE A 83 0.79 -6.10 5.19
C PHE A 83 1.46 -4.86 4.58
N THR A 84 2.10 -4.03 5.42
CA THR A 84 2.86 -2.86 5.00
C THR A 84 3.96 -3.19 4.00
N THR A 85 4.71 -4.26 4.23
CA THR A 85 5.80 -4.70 3.35
C THR A 85 5.26 -5.18 2.00
N TRP A 86 4.12 -5.89 2.02
CA TRP A 86 3.47 -6.34 0.78
C TRP A 86 2.87 -5.19 -0.02
N LEU A 87 2.20 -4.25 0.65
CA LEU A 87 1.65 -3.05 0.03
C LEU A 87 2.76 -2.16 -0.54
N TYR A 88 3.91 -2.04 0.15
CA TYR A 88 5.10 -1.36 -0.35
C TYR A 88 5.57 -1.95 -1.69
N ALA A 89 5.62 -3.27 -1.78
CA ALA A 89 6.07 -3.96 -2.99
C ALA A 89 5.11 -3.66 -4.16
N ILE A 90 3.79 -3.74 -3.94
CA ILE A 90 2.80 -3.40 -4.97
C ILE A 90 2.98 -1.94 -5.43
N ALA A 91 3.11 -1.01 -4.49
CA ALA A 91 3.29 0.41 -4.79
C ALA A 91 4.57 0.69 -5.57
N SER A 92 5.69 0.15 -5.10
CA SER A 92 7.00 0.34 -5.74
C SER A 92 7.03 -0.24 -7.15
N HIS A 93 6.54 -1.47 -7.34
CA HIS A 93 6.46 -2.07 -8.68
C HIS A 93 5.53 -1.28 -9.60
N HIS A 94 4.40 -0.79 -9.09
CA HIS A 94 3.48 -0.04 -9.93
C HIS A 94 4.06 1.31 -10.36
N CYS A 95 4.74 2.04 -9.46
CA CYS A 95 5.44 3.28 -9.78
C CYS A 95 6.52 3.06 -10.84
N LEU A 96 7.33 2.00 -10.71
CA LEU A 96 8.38 1.68 -11.68
C LEU A 96 7.79 1.38 -13.06
N ASN A 97 6.71 0.58 -13.13
CA ASN A 97 6.03 0.28 -14.39
C ASN A 97 5.41 1.54 -15.02
N HIS A 98 4.83 2.42 -14.20
CA HIS A 98 4.26 3.71 -14.66
C HIS A 98 5.34 4.59 -15.30
N LEU A 99 6.51 4.69 -14.66
CA LEU A 99 7.65 5.44 -15.19
C LEU A 99 8.23 4.85 -16.48
N GLN A 100 8.14 3.54 -16.67
CA GLN A 100 8.60 2.86 -17.89
C GLN A 100 7.62 3.01 -19.07
N ALA A 101 6.33 3.21 -18.79
CA ALA A 101 5.29 3.36 -19.81
C ALA A 101 5.14 4.81 -20.32
N ARG A 102 5.94 5.73 -19.78
CA ARG A 102 6.00 7.14 -20.17
C ARG A 102 6.94 7.35 -21.35
#